data_AF-A0A928Y2D5-F1
#
_entry.id   AF-A0A928Y2D5-F1
#
_cell.length_a   1.000
_cell.length_b   1.000
_cell.length_c   1.000
_cell.angle_alpha   90.00
_cell.angle_beta   90.00
_cell.angle_gamma   90.00
#
_symmetry.space_group_name_H-M   'P 1'
#
loop_
_entity.id
_entity.type
_entity.pdbx_description
1 polymer ?
#
loop_
_entity_poly.entity_id
_entity_poly.type
_entity_poly.pdbx_seq_one_letter_code
_entity_poly.pdbx_strand_id
1 'polypeptide(L)' 'MKFVYLALIVVFTVVVLSFKIQNLEMVTVTLFSASMTLPVSTLVVGVYVLGMLTGGMLWSLLKSWVRGARGSE' A
#
# COMPACT_ATOMS: atom_id res chain seq x y z
N MET A 1 38.33 -4.09 5.54
CA MET A 1 37.04 -3.58 6.04
C MET A 1 36.33 -2.65 5.05
N LYS A 2 36.92 -1.55 4.55
CA LYS A 2 36.24 -0.60 3.64
C LYS A 2 35.62 -1.19 2.36
N PHE A 3 36.31 -2.15 1.72
CA PHE A 3 35.83 -2.77 0.48
C PHE A 3 34.58 -3.64 0.68
N VAL A 4 34.39 -4.18 1.88
CA VAL A 4 33.19 -4.98 2.24
C VAL A 4 31.97 -4.07 2.34
N TYR A 5 32.10 -2.91 2.99
CA TYR A 5 31.02 -1.92 3.05
C TYR A 5 30.70 -1.36 1.66
N LEU A 6 31.70 -1.11 0.82
CA LEU A 6 31.47 -0.69 -0.56
C LEU A 6 30.70 -1.75 -1.35
N ALA A 7 31.10 -3.03 -1.24
CA ALA A 7 30.40 -4.13 -1.90
C ALA A 7 28.94 -4.25 -1.42
N LEU A 8 28.69 -4.11 -0.12
CA LEU A 8 27.34 -4.12 0.45
C LEU A 8 26.48 -2.96 -0.08
N ILE A 9 27.04 -1.75 -0.19
CA ILE A 9 26.33 -0.58 -0.73
C ILE A 9 26.00 -0.80 -2.22
N VAL A 10 26.93 -1.35 -3.00
CA VAL A 10 26.70 -1.66 -4.41
C VAL A 10 25.60 -2.71 -4.57
N VAL A 11 25.66 -3.80 -3.80
CA VAL A 11 24.63 -4.86 -3.81
C VAL A 11 23.27 -4.29 -3.41
N PHE A 12 23.21 -3.50 -2.34
CA PHE A 12 21.97 -2.85 -1.91
C PHE A 12 21.40 -1.92 -2.99
N THR A 13 22.26 -1.13 -3.63
CA THR A 13 21.87 -0.25 -4.73
C THR A 13 21.29 -1.04 -5.91
N VAL A 14 21.93 -2.14 -6.30
CA VAL A 14 21.42 -3.03 -7.35
C VAL A 14 20.05 -3.60 -6.99
N VAL A 15 19.87 -4.06 -5.75
CA VAL A 15 18.57 -4.57 -5.28
C VAL A 15 17.49 -3.50 -5.37
N VAL A 16 17.75 -2.29 -4.89
CA VAL A 16 16.79 -1.18 -4.94
C VAL A 16 16.45 -0.79 -6.39
N LEU A 17 17.45 -0.72 -7.27
CA LEU A 17 17.25 -0.41 -8.69
C LEU A 17 16.46 -1.50 -9.41
N SER A 18 16.78 -2.77 -9.16
CA SER A 18 16.01 -3.91 -9.69
C SER A 18 14.57 -3.87 -9.21
N PHE A 19 14.34 -3.60 -7.93
CA PHE A 19 13.00 -3.45 -7.38
C PHE A 19 12.26 -2.30 -8.07
N LYS A 20 12.93 -1.15 -8.28
CA LYS A 20 12.38 0.01 -8.97
C LYS A 20 11.98 -0.33 -10.41
N ILE A 21 12.87 -0.99 -11.17
CA ILE A 21 12.66 -1.38 -12.58
C ILE A 21 11.57 -2.46 -12.70
N GLN A 22 11.57 -3.47 -11.85
CA GLN A 22 10.55 -4.53 -11.84
C GLN A 22 9.17 -3.98 -11.45
N ASN A 23 9.11 -2.98 -10.56
CA ASN A 23 7.87 -2.32 -10.17
C ASN A 23 7.51 -1.11 -11.07
N LEU A 24 8.15 -0.95 -12.25
CA LEU A 24 7.73 0.00 -13.28
C LEU A 24 6.52 -0.49 -14.08
N GLU A 25 6.04 -1.71 -13.84
CA GLU A 25 4.80 -2.18 -14.47
C GLU A 25 3.67 -1.20 -14.12
N MET A 26 3.20 -0.52 -15.16
CA MET A 26 2.17 0.50 -15.07
C MET A 26 0.83 -0.20 -15.13
N VAL A 27 0.05 -0.11 -14.06
CA VAL A 27 -1.31 -0.66 -14.00
C VAL A 27 -2.30 0.47 -14.17
N THR A 28 -3.26 0.28 -15.07
CA THR A 28 -4.39 1.17 -15.25
C THR A 28 -5.56 0.66 -14.41
N VAL A 29 -5.99 1.47 -13.46
CA VAL A 29 -7.22 1.24 -12.69
C VAL A 29 -8.32 2.08 -13.29
N THR A 30 -9.47 1.47 -13.55
CA THR A 30 -10.68 2.15 -14.00
C THR A 30 -11.75 2.07 -12.91
N LEU A 31 -12.42 3.18 -12.65
CA LEU A 31 -13.53 3.27 -11.72
C LEU A 31 -14.63 4.14 -12.33
N PHE A 32 -15.72 3.49 -12.76
CA PHE A 32 -16.80 4.09 -13.54
C PHE A 32 -16.26 4.80 -14.79
N SER A 33 -16.20 6.14 -14.79
CA SER A 33 -15.65 6.95 -15.90
C SER A 33 -14.24 7.49 -15.63
N ALA A 34 -13.70 7.29 -14.43
CA ALA A 34 -12.35 7.71 -14.08
C ALA A 34 -11.35 6.59 -14.40
N SER A 35 -10.21 6.95 -14.97
CA SER A 35 -9.09 6.05 -15.17
C SER A 35 -7.81 6.70 -14.64
N MET A 36 -6.96 5.88 -14.02
CA MET A 36 -5.67 6.33 -13.52
C MET A 36 -4.64 5.24 -13.78
N THR A 37 -3.52 5.61 -14.37
CA THR A 37 -2.39 4.70 -14.60
C THR A 37 -1.28 5.06 -13.62
N LEU A 38 -0.85 4.08 -12.84
CA LEU A 38 0.20 4.25 -11.84
C LEU A 38 1.03 2.97 -11.68
N PRO A 39 2.29 3.07 -11.19
CA PRO A 39 3.09 1.89 -10.91
C PRO A 39 2.44 1.00 -9.86
N VAL A 40 2.54 -0.33 -10.02
CA VAL A 40 1.99 -1.33 -9.07
C VAL A 40 2.37 -1.01 -7.62
N SER A 41 3.62 -0.65 -7.38
CA SER A 41 4.12 -0.32 -6.03
C SER A 41 3.34 0.84 -5.38
N THR A 42 3.05 1.90 -6.14
CA THR A 42 2.30 3.05 -5.64
C THR A 42 0.85 2.68 -5.37
N LEU A 43 0.28 1.83 -6.23
CA LEU A 43 -1.08 1.31 -6.07
C LEU A 43 -1.21 0.49 -4.79
N VAL A 44 -0.29 -0.45 -4.55
CA VAL A 44 -0.30 -1.29 -3.35
C VAL A 44 -0.21 -0.46 -2.08
N VAL A 45 0.72 0.49 -2.01
CA VAL A 45 0.85 1.39 -0.85
C VAL A 45 -0.41 2.23 -0.67
N GLY A 46 -0.93 2.82 -1.75
CA GLY A 46 -2.15 3.63 -1.71
C GLY A 46 -3.36 2.84 -1.22
N VAL A 47 -3.59 1.65 -1.77
CA VAL A 47 -4.69 0.76 -1.36
C VAL A 47 -4.53 0.31 0.09
N TYR A 48 -3.32 0.00 0.55
CA TYR A 48 -3.08 -0.40 1.93
C TYR A 48 -3.43 0.73 2.92
N VAL A 49 -2.95 1.94 2.65
CA VAL A 49 -3.25 3.11 3.50
C VAL A 49 -4.74 3.44 3.48
N LEU A 50 -5.35 3.53 2.29
CA LEU A 50 -6.78 3.81 2.16
C LEU A 50 -7.63 2.70 2.79
N GLY A 51 -7.22 1.44 2.65
CA GLY A 51 -7.87 0.28 3.25
C GLY A 51 -7.81 0.29 4.78
N MET A 52 -6.69 0.68 5.37
CA MET A 52 -6.58 0.85 6.82
C MET A 52 -7.50 1.96 7.33
N LEU A 53 -7.54 3.11 6.63
CA LEU A 53 -8.40 4.23 6.99
C LEU A 53 -9.89 3.86 6.88
N THR A 54 -10.31 3.35 5.72
CA THR A 54 -11.71 2.99 5.45
C THR A 54 -12.16 1.79 6.26
N GLY A 55 -11.32 0.75 6.40
CA GLY A 55 -11.60 -0.43 7.20
C GLY A 55 -11.75 -0.11 8.69
N GLY A 56 -10.90 0.77 9.23
CA GLY A 56 -11.03 1.24 10.63
C GLY A 56 -12.33 2.00 10.87
N MET A 57 -12.70 2.89 9.95
CA MET A 57 -13.98 3.62 10.02
C MET A 57 -15.18 2.67 9.93
N LEU A 58 -15.19 1.76 8.95
CA LEU A 58 -16.24 0.76 8.78
C LEU A 58 -16.38 -0.14 10.01
N TRP A 59 -15.25 -0.60 10.56
CA TRP A 59 -15.25 -1.42 11.76
C TRP A 59 -15.82 -0.67 12.97
N SER A 60 -15.44 0.59 13.16
CA SER A 60 -15.97 1.44 14.23
C SER A 60 -17.48 1.66 14.09
N LEU A 61 -17.96 1.94 12.88
CA LEU A 61 -19.39 2.11 12.60
C LEU A 61 -20.17 0.82 12.85
N LEU A 62 -19.68 -0.30 12.32
CA LEU A 62 -20.30 -1.61 12.52
C LEU A 62 -20.35 -1.97 14.00
N LYS A 63 -19.27 -1.74 14.74
CA LYS A 63 -19.20 -1.96 16.18
C LYS A 63 -20.22 -1.08 16.93
N SER A 64 -20.38 0.18 16.52
CA SER A 64 -21.37 1.09 17.08
C SER A 64 -22.80 0.60 16.85
N TRP A 65 -23.11 0.14 15.64
CA TRP A 65 -24.43 -0.40 15.31
C TRP A 65 -24.74 -1.69 16.05
N VAL A 66 -23.77 -2.59 16.16
CA VAL A 66 -23.90 -3.83 16.94
C VAL A 66 -24.12 -3.53 18.43
N ARG A 67 -23.42 -2.53 18.97
CA ARG A 67 -23.58 -2.11 20.37
C ARG A 67 -24.95 -1.46 20.62
N GLY A 68 -25.41 -0.61 19.68
CA GLY A 68 -26.77 -0.05 19.72
C GLY A 68 -27.86 -1.12 19.60
N ALA A 69 -27.63 -2.15 18.78
CA ALA A 69 -28.56 -3.27 18.61
C ALA A 69 -28.57 -4.24 19.81
N ARG A 70 -27.50 -4.29 20.61
CA ARG A 70 -27.40 -5.15 21.80
C ARG A 70 -28.01 -4.56 23.07
N GLY A 71 -28.49 -3.31 23.05
CA GLY A 71 -29.24 -2.71 24.14
C GLY A 71 -28.48 -2.71 25.47
N SER A 72 -27.57 -1.76 25.65
CA SER A 72 -27.16 -1.35 26.99
C SER A 72 -26.88 0.15 26.97
N GLU A 73 -27.75 0.90 27.63
CA GLU A 73 -27.46 2.22 28.20
C GLU A 73 -26.13 2.23 28.97
#